data_AF-A0A2X1MIA6-F1
#
_entry.id   AF-A0A2X1MIA6-F1
#
_cell.length_a   1.000
_cell.length_b   1.000
_cell.length_c   1.000
_cell.angle_alpha   90.00
_cell.angle_beta   90.00
_cell.angle_gamma   90.00
#
_symmetry.space_group_name_H-M   'P 1'
#
loop_
_entity.id
_entity.type
_entity.pdbx_description
1 polymer ?
#
loop_
_entity_poly.entity_id
_entity_poly.type
_entity_poly.pdbx_seq_one_letter_code
_entity_poly.pdbx_strand_id
1 'polypeptide(L)'
;MLALQSTADWGRVVYIGETGKVEFEVSADLMHHQRRIIGSWVTSLFHMEKCAHDLTDWKLWPRNAITHRFSLEQAGDAYALMASGKCGKVVINFPD
;
A
#
# COMPACT_ATOMS: atom_id res chain seq x y z
N MET A 1 11.73 13.83 5.71
CA MET A 1 12.76 13.19 4.87
C MET A 1 12.05 12.31 3.85
N LEU A 2 12.29 12.51 2.56
CA LEU A 2 11.63 11.72 1.51
C LEU A 2 12.22 10.30 1.47
N ALA A 3 11.44 9.31 1.02
CA ALA A 3 11.88 7.91 0.96
C ALA A 3 13.21 7.73 0.18
N LEU A 4 13.40 8.52 -0.88
CA LEU A 4 14.63 8.51 -1.68
C LEU A 4 15.86 8.96 -0.88
N GLN A 5 15.74 10.03 -0.10
CA GLN A 5 16.82 10.57 0.72
C GLN A 5 17.23 9.61 1.84
N SER A 6 16.27 8.88 2.41
CA SER A 6 16.51 7.90 3.48
C SER A 6 17.07 6.57 2.99
N THR A 7 17.20 6.38 1.67
CA THR A 7 17.66 5.12 1.10
C THR A 7 19.18 5.05 1.12
N ALA A 8 19.76 3.90 1.46
CA ALA A 8 21.21 3.72 1.40
C ALA A 8 21.75 3.89 -0.02
N ASP A 9 23.06 4.11 -0.15
CA ASP A 9 23.75 4.05 -1.43
C ASP A 9 23.46 2.71 -2.12
N TRP A 10 23.21 2.74 -3.42
CA TRP A 10 22.81 1.60 -4.25
C TRP A 10 21.46 0.97 -3.88
N GLY A 11 20.72 1.59 -2.97
CA GLY A 11 19.43 1.11 -2.49
C GLY A 11 18.30 1.29 -3.51
N ARG A 12 17.15 0.71 -3.18
CA ARG A 12 15.95 0.71 -4.03
C ARG A 12 14.79 1.38 -3.29
N VAL A 13 14.08 2.25 -4.00
CA VAL A 13 12.86 2.90 -3.55
C VAL A 13 11.72 2.40 -4.41
N VAL A 14 10.62 1.99 -3.77
CA VAL A 14 9.39 1.62 -4.46
C VAL A 14 8.30 2.64 -4.11
N TYR A 15 7.73 3.27 -5.12
CA TYR A 15 6.55 4.13 -4.98
C TYR A 15 5.29 3.30 -5.28
N ILE A 16 4.40 3.22 -4.28
CA ILE A 16 3.13 2.46 -4.32
C ILE A 16 1.89 3.35 -4.11
N GLY A 17 2.08 4.65 -3.87
CA GLY A 17 0.99 5.61 -3.71
C GLY A 17 0.50 6.12 -5.06
N GLU A 18 -0.82 6.23 -5.24
CA GLU A 18 -1.44 6.58 -6.52
C GLU A 18 -1.56 8.09 -6.75
N THR A 19 -1.38 8.90 -5.71
CA THR A 19 -1.71 10.33 -5.74
C THR A 19 -0.55 11.18 -5.22
N GLY A 20 -0.41 12.38 -5.79
CA GLY A 20 0.56 13.39 -5.37
C GLY A 20 1.71 13.56 -6.36
N LYS A 21 2.64 14.45 -6.01
CA LYS A 21 3.89 14.70 -6.75
C LYS A 21 5.07 14.44 -5.83
N VAL A 22 6.18 14.01 -6.42
CA VAL A 22 7.47 13.86 -5.75
C VAL A 22 8.50 14.68 -6.50
N GLU A 23 9.22 15.53 -5.78
CA GLU A 23 10.30 16.37 -6.28
C GLU A 23 11.58 15.99 -5.52
N PHE A 24 12.71 15.90 -6.23
CA PHE A 24 14.01 15.54 -5.66
C PHE A 24 15.15 16.05 -6.54
N GLU A 25 16.34 16.16 -5.95
CA GLU A 25 17.55 16.58 -6.66
C GLU A 25 18.19 15.40 -7.38
N VAL A 26 18.18 15.40 -8.72
CA VAL A 26 18.67 14.25 -9.52
C VAL A 26 20.11 13.88 -9.17
N SER A 27 20.99 14.86 -8.96
CA SER A 27 22.40 14.60 -8.68
C SER A 27 22.61 14.12 -7.24
N ALA A 28 22.14 14.91 -6.27
CA ALA A 28 22.38 14.69 -4.86
C ALA A 28 21.55 13.54 -4.28
N ASP A 29 20.30 13.35 -4.71
CA ASP A 29 19.42 12.34 -4.13
C ASP A 29 19.42 11.00 -4.89
N LEU A 30 19.81 10.98 -6.17
CA LEU A 30 19.73 9.77 -7.01
C LEU A 30 21.09 9.34 -7.56
N MET A 31 21.78 10.21 -8.30
CA MET A 31 22.94 9.84 -9.12
C MET A 31 24.19 9.54 -8.31
N HIS A 32 24.58 10.41 -7.37
CA HIS A 32 25.78 10.19 -6.55
C HIS A 32 25.66 8.96 -5.64
N HIS A 33 24.44 8.69 -5.17
CA HIS A 33 24.13 7.52 -4.35
C HIS A 33 23.75 6.28 -5.17
N GLN A 34 23.66 6.38 -6.50
CA GLN A 34 23.32 5.28 -7.41
C GLN A 34 22.05 4.51 -7.04
N ARG A 35 21.02 5.23 -6.57
CA ARG A 35 19.76 4.62 -6.12
C ARG A 35 18.87 4.23 -7.31
N ARG A 36 17.97 3.26 -7.10
CA ARG A 36 16.97 2.85 -8.11
C ARG A 36 15.57 3.24 -7.67
N ILE A 37 14.82 3.86 -8.58
CA ILE A 37 13.39 4.17 -8.40
C ILE A 37 12.56 3.14 -9.15
N ILE A 38 11.57 2.55 -8.48
CA ILE A 38 10.63 1.59 -9.04
C ILE A 38 9.20 2.08 -8.78
N GLY A 39 8.39 2.14 -9.83
CA GLY A 39 6.94 2.25 -9.70
C GLY A 39 6.32 0.86 -9.66
N SER A 40 5.37 0.63 -8.76
CA SER A 40 4.63 -0.63 -8.69
C SER A 40 3.13 -0.36 -8.69
N TRP A 41 2.45 -0.86 -9.73
CA TRP A 41 1.01 -0.74 -9.89
C TRP A 41 0.39 -2.12 -10.03
N VAL A 42 -0.40 -2.53 -9.02
CA VAL A 42 -1.13 -3.81 -8.99
C VAL A 42 -0.18 -5.03 -9.12
N THR A 43 -0.72 -6.25 -9.00
CA THR A 43 0.04 -7.49 -9.18
C THR A 43 -0.72 -8.50 -10.03
N SER A 44 -0.04 -9.48 -10.62
CA SER A 44 -0.64 -10.51 -11.47
C SER A 44 -1.42 -11.53 -10.66
N LEU A 45 -2.31 -12.30 -11.31
CA LEU A 45 -3.05 -13.39 -10.65
C LEU A 45 -2.09 -14.42 -10.02
N PHE A 46 -1.01 -14.76 -10.71
CA PHE A 46 0.01 -15.67 -10.19
C PHE A 46 0.67 -15.14 -8.90
N HIS A 47 1.01 -13.85 -8.86
CA HIS A 47 1.56 -13.24 -7.65
C HIS A 47 0.51 -13.11 -6.52
N MET A 48 -0.77 -12.93 -6.85
CA MET A 48 -1.85 -12.96 -5.86
C MET A 48 -2.00 -14.34 -5.22
N GLU A 49 -1.91 -15.40 -6.01
CA GLU A 49 -1.91 -16.78 -5.51
C GLU A 49 -0.73 -17.01 -4.57
N LYS A 50 0.48 -16.63 -4.99
CA LYS A 50 1.66 -16.69 -4.13
C LYS A 50 1.46 -15.89 -2.84
N CYS A 51 0.90 -14.69 -2.91
CA CYS A 51 0.61 -13.86 -1.74
C CYS A 51 -0.30 -14.57 -0.74
N ALA A 52 -1.32 -15.30 -1.20
CA ALA A 52 -2.19 -16.07 -0.31
C ALA A 52 -1.45 -17.18 0.44
N HIS A 53 -0.51 -17.87 -0.22
CA HIS A 53 0.38 -18.84 0.42
C HIS A 53 1.32 -18.16 1.42
N ASP A 54 2.00 -17.09 1.02
CA ASP A 54 2.94 -16.34 1.86
C ASP A 54 2.26 -15.80 3.13
N LEU A 55 1.03 -15.29 3.02
CA LEU A 55 0.27 -14.82 4.18
C LEU A 55 0.07 -15.92 5.22
N THR A 56 -0.20 -17.15 4.77
CA THR A 56 -0.35 -18.30 5.66
C THR A 56 0.96 -18.68 6.32
N ASP A 57 2.05 -18.79 5.53
CA ASP A 57 3.38 -19.14 6.01
C ASP A 57 3.92 -18.12 7.02
N TRP A 58 3.66 -16.83 6.77
CA TRP A 58 4.05 -15.73 7.65
C TRP A 58 3.10 -15.53 8.82
N LYS A 59 2.03 -16.34 8.93
CA LYS A 59 0.99 -16.23 9.96
C LYS A 59 0.35 -14.84 10.00
N LEU A 60 0.20 -14.20 8.84
CA LEU A 60 -0.46 -12.91 8.66
C LEU A 60 -1.91 -13.13 8.26
N TRP A 61 -2.82 -12.57 9.06
CA TRP A 61 -4.25 -12.74 8.87
C TRP A 61 -4.86 -11.41 8.40
N PRO A 62 -5.28 -11.25 7.13
CA PRO A 62 -5.83 -9.99 6.62
C PRO A 62 -7.00 -9.44 7.43
N ARG A 63 -7.75 -10.33 8.11
CA ARG A 63 -8.83 -9.94 9.03
C ARG A 63 -8.38 -9.01 10.15
N ASN A 64 -7.11 -9.07 10.57
CA ASN A 64 -6.56 -8.23 11.62
C ASN A 64 -6.35 -6.77 11.16
N ALA A 65 -6.27 -6.53 9.84
CA ALA A 65 -6.22 -5.18 9.28
C ALA A 65 -7.61 -4.52 9.22
N ILE A 66 -8.69 -5.31 9.36
CA ILE A 66 -10.06 -4.82 9.33
C ILE A 66 -10.34 -4.08 10.63
N THR A 67 -10.65 -2.79 10.49
CA THR A 67 -10.98 -1.91 11.62
C THR A 67 -12.48 -1.70 11.77
N HIS A 68 -13.23 -1.73 10.66
CA HIS A 68 -14.66 -1.44 10.65
C HIS A 68 -15.39 -2.39 9.71
N ARG A 69 -16.63 -2.73 10.09
CA ARG A 69 -17.53 -3.60 9.34
C ARG A 69 -18.88 -2.92 9.24
N PHE A 70 -19.45 -2.94 8.04
CA PHE A 70 -20.75 -2.35 7.74
C PHE A 70 -21.60 -3.38 7.01
N SER A 71 -22.93 -3.23 7.10
CA SER A 71 -23.84 -3.93 6.19
C SER A 71 -23.86 -3.25 4.82
N LEU A 72 -24.49 -3.89 3.84
CA LEU A 72 -24.65 -3.33 2.50
C LEU A 72 -25.46 -2.02 2.51
N GLU A 73 -26.49 -1.93 3.35
CA GLU A 73 -27.33 -0.74 3.50
C GLU A 73 -26.54 0.47 4.01
N GLN A 74 -25.45 0.22 4.73
CA GLN A 74 -24.56 1.24 5.29
C GLN A 74 -23.36 1.56 4.37
N ALA A 75 -23.39 1.13 3.11
CA ALA A 75 -22.28 1.35 2.18
C ALA A 75 -21.86 2.82 2.08
N GLY A 76 -22.83 3.76 2.08
CA GLY A 76 -22.55 5.20 2.05
C GLY A 76 -21.66 5.66 3.22
N ASP A 77 -22.01 5.24 4.44
CA ASP A 77 -21.23 5.56 5.65
C ASP A 77 -19.86 4.89 5.62
N ALA A 78 -19.78 3.64 5.12
CA ALA A 78 -18.54 2.91 4.96
C ALA A 78 -17.55 3.65 4.03
N TYR A 79 -18.03 4.13 2.87
CA TYR A 79 -17.22 4.90 1.93
C TYR A 79 -16.83 6.27 2.50
N ALA A 80 -17.75 6.97 3.19
CA ALA A 80 -17.45 8.25 3.83
C ALA A 80 -16.36 8.12 4.91
N LEU A 81 -16.43 7.06 5.73
CA LEU A 81 -15.40 6.77 6.73
C LEU A 81 -14.04 6.47 6.08
N MET A 82 -14.00 5.65 5.03
CA MET A 82 -12.76 5.35 4.31
C MET A 82 -12.15 6.61 3.69
N ALA A 83 -12.97 7.46 3.05
CA ALA A 83 -12.54 8.72 2.46
C ALA A 83 -12.02 9.73 3.49
N SER A 84 -12.49 9.67 4.74
CA SER A 84 -11.99 10.54 5.82
C SER A 84 -10.54 10.27 6.21
N GLY A 85 -9.98 9.10 5.85
CA GLY A 85 -8.62 8.68 6.21
C GLY A 85 -8.41 8.33 7.70
N LYS A 86 -9.48 8.31 8.51
CA LYS A 86 -9.43 8.05 9.96
C LYS A 86 -9.69 6.58 10.33
N CYS A 87 -9.47 5.65 9.40
CA CYS A 87 -9.65 4.22 9.63
C CYS A 87 -8.54 3.40 8.94
N GLY A 88 -8.46 2.11 9.27
CA GLY A 88 -7.60 1.15 8.58
C GLY A 88 -8.33 0.57 7.36
N LYS A 89 -8.61 -0.74 7.38
CA LYS A 89 -9.47 -1.37 6.37
C LYS A 89 -10.93 -1.35 6.80
N VAL A 90 -11.81 -0.98 5.88
CA VAL A 90 -13.28 -1.09 6.00
C VAL A 90 -13.76 -2.24 5.12
N VAL A 91 -14.72 -3.02 5.61
CA VAL A 91 -15.35 -4.13 4.87
C VAL A 91 -16.87 -3.99 4.92
N ILE A 92 -17.51 -4.26 3.78
CA ILE A 92 -18.96 -4.43 3.67
C ILE A 92 -19.24 -5.92 3.71
N ASN A 93 -19.99 -6.37 4.72
CA ASN A 93 -20.44 -7.75 4.82
C ASN A 93 -21.77 -7.89 4.07
N PHE A 94 -21.83 -8.85 3.16
CA PHE A 94 -23.10 -9.31 2.62
C PHE A 94 -23.69 -10.34 3.58
N PRO A 95 -25.01 -10.32 3.84
CA PRO A 95 -25.67 -11.42 4.51
C PRO A 95 -25.53 -12.70 3.66
N ASP A 96 -25.44 -13.84 4.34
CA ASP A 96 -25.47 -15.17 3.72
C ASP A 96 -26.81 -15.43 3.00
#